data_AF-A0A7V6BCJ6-F1
#
_entry.id   AF-A0A7V6BCJ6-F1
#
_cell.length_a   1.000
_cell.length_b   1.000
_cell.length_c   1.000
_cell.angle_alpha   90.00
_cell.angle_beta   90.00
_cell.angle_gamma   90.00
#
_symmetry.space_group_name_H-M   'P 1'
#
loop_
_entity.id
_entity.type
_entity.pdbx_description
1 polymer ?
#
loop_
_entity_poly.entity_id
_entity_poly.type
_entity_poly.pdbx_seq_one_letter_code
_entity_poly.pdbx_strand_id
1 'polypeptide(L)'
;MFELIKTDTKTRARLGRLVTVNGTIDTPVFMPVGTQATVKALDPRELIEMGTQIILGNTYHLSIRPGMKIINAAGGLHKFMNWQRPILTDSGGYQVFSLAKIRKIKTHGVEFRSHLDGSLLFLGPREVMQIQKELGSDIAMVFDECPPHTSTPEELQEAVQRTIRWARECREQPRADNQLVFGIVQGGCNPELRELCAKALVALNFDGYAIGGVSVGEPEPEMMKAVELTIPFLPESKPRYAMGLGTPAQIVELVARGVDMFDCVLPTRVARNGTAFT
;
A
#
# COMPACT_ATOMS: atom_id res chain seq x y z
N MET A 1 -1.99 -11.31 12.64
CA MET A 1 -2.72 -12.55 12.26
C MET A 1 -4.06 -12.16 11.66
N PHE A 2 -4.47 -12.76 10.54
CA PHE A 2 -5.78 -12.51 9.93
C PHE A 2 -6.73 -13.67 10.20
N GLU A 3 -7.94 -13.34 10.66
CA GLU A 3 -9.03 -14.27 10.91
C GLU A 3 -10.18 -13.95 9.93
N LEU A 4 -10.60 -14.94 9.15
CA LEU A 4 -11.80 -14.83 8.32
C LEU A 4 -13.01 -15.27 9.14
N ILE A 5 -13.89 -14.33 9.48
CA ILE A 5 -15.02 -14.54 10.39
C ILE A 5 -16.24 -15.05 9.61
N LYS A 6 -16.53 -14.42 8.47
CA LYS A 6 -17.72 -14.77 7.66
C LYS A 6 -17.50 -14.39 6.21
N THR A 7 -18.12 -15.15 5.31
CA THR A 7 -18.23 -14.80 3.89
C THR A 7 -19.69 -14.59 3.53
N ASP A 8 -19.94 -13.73 2.54
CA ASP A 8 -21.26 -13.61 1.93
C ASP A 8 -21.54 -14.84 1.05
N THR A 9 -22.82 -15.17 0.84
CA THR A 9 -23.22 -16.35 0.04
C THR A 9 -23.46 -16.03 -1.43
N LYS A 10 -23.59 -14.75 -1.80
CA LYS A 10 -23.90 -14.29 -3.16
C LYS A 10 -22.71 -13.65 -3.85
N THR A 11 -21.81 -13.07 -3.08
CA THR A 11 -20.63 -12.33 -3.54
C THR A 11 -19.36 -12.93 -2.92
N ARG A 12 -18.20 -12.36 -3.26
CA ARG A 12 -16.91 -12.74 -2.64
C ARG A 12 -16.59 -11.92 -1.38
N ALA A 13 -17.56 -11.17 -0.87
CA ALA A 13 -17.38 -10.31 0.30
C ALA A 13 -17.01 -11.13 1.54
N ARG A 14 -16.12 -10.56 2.35
CA ARG A 14 -15.51 -11.18 3.51
C ARG A 14 -15.58 -10.23 4.70
N LEU A 15 -16.03 -10.75 5.82
CA LEU A 15 -15.87 -10.15 7.14
C LEU A 15 -14.68 -10.82 7.79
N GLY A 16 -13.70 -10.03 8.20
CA GLY A 16 -12.48 -10.54 8.80
C GLY A 16 -11.93 -9.62 9.87
N ARG A 17 -10.83 -10.06 10.48
CA ARG A 17 -10.14 -9.35 11.55
C ARG A 17 -8.64 -9.53 11.42
N LEU A 18 -7.92 -8.41 11.33
CA LEU A 18 -6.46 -8.37 11.30
C LEU A 18 -5.91 -7.88 12.63
N VAL A 19 -5.22 -8.76 13.35
CA VAL A 19 -4.51 -8.43 14.60
C VAL A 19 -3.08 -8.01 14.27
N THR A 20 -2.70 -6.84 14.76
CA THR A 20 -1.36 -6.25 14.67
C THR A 20 -0.82 -5.93 16.07
N VAL A 21 0.39 -5.37 16.16
CA VAL A 21 1.04 -5.05 17.44
C VAL A 21 0.29 -3.96 18.19
N ASN A 22 -0.11 -2.90 17.48
CA ASN A 22 -0.73 -1.72 18.09
C ASN A 22 -2.27 -1.74 18.02
N GLY A 23 -2.87 -2.87 17.63
CA GLY A 23 -4.32 -3.02 17.68
C GLY A 23 -4.91 -4.01 16.67
N THR A 24 -6.23 -4.09 16.71
CA THR A 24 -7.04 -4.98 15.87
C THR A 24 -7.84 -4.14 14.87
N ILE A 25 -7.94 -4.65 13.64
CA ILE A 25 -8.63 -4.01 12.53
C ILE A 25 -9.71 -4.96 12.03
N ASP A 26 -10.96 -4.54 12.02
CA ASP A 26 -12.05 -5.30 11.40
C ASP A 26 -12.06 -4.97 9.89
N THR A 27 -12.23 -5.98 9.04
CA THR A 27 -12.25 -5.82 7.58
C THR A 27 -13.63 -6.18 7.02
N PRO A 28 -14.16 -5.43 6.03
CA PRO A 28 -13.45 -4.46 5.18
C PRO A 28 -13.13 -3.12 5.87
N VAL A 29 -11.96 -2.54 5.58
CA VAL A 29 -11.50 -1.29 6.22
C VAL A 29 -11.03 -0.25 5.20
N PHE A 30 -11.29 1.03 5.49
CA PHE A 30 -10.72 2.17 4.76
C PHE A 30 -9.66 2.87 5.62
N MET A 31 -8.49 3.14 5.02
CA MET A 31 -7.34 3.77 5.68
C MET A 31 -7.22 5.24 5.26
N PRO A 32 -7.44 6.20 6.17
CA PRO A 32 -7.09 7.60 5.92
C PRO A 32 -5.60 7.76 5.66
N VAL A 33 -5.25 8.57 4.66
CA VAL A 33 -3.86 8.73 4.21
C VAL A 33 -3.19 9.92 4.92
N GLY A 34 -2.13 9.61 5.67
CA GLY A 34 -1.23 10.56 6.32
C GLY A 34 0.09 10.73 5.56
N THR A 35 0.23 11.84 4.85
CA THR A 35 1.40 12.06 3.97
C THR A 35 2.68 12.46 4.73
N GLN A 36 2.57 13.31 5.74
CA GLN A 36 3.73 13.82 6.51
C GLN A 36 3.47 13.64 8.01
N ALA A 37 3.21 12.40 8.41
CA ALA A 37 2.86 12.04 9.79
C ALA A 37 1.60 12.76 10.31
N THR A 38 0.69 13.11 9.41
CA THR A 38 -0.60 13.73 9.74
C THR A 38 -1.59 13.44 8.63
N VAL A 39 -2.82 13.08 9.01
CA VAL A 39 -3.97 13.10 8.10
C VAL A 39 -4.40 14.56 8.00
N LYS A 40 -4.36 15.11 6.79
CA LYS A 40 -4.49 16.56 6.58
C LYS A 40 -5.81 17.09 7.16
N ALA A 41 -5.70 18.15 7.97
CA ALA A 41 -6.80 18.88 8.61
C ALA A 41 -7.57 18.10 9.69
N LEU A 42 -7.00 17.02 10.23
CA LEU A 42 -7.60 16.25 11.33
C LEU A 42 -6.58 16.03 12.46
N ASP A 43 -7.05 16.18 13.70
CA ASP A 43 -6.34 15.74 14.90
C ASP A 43 -6.47 14.21 15.06
N PRO A 44 -5.44 13.50 15.57
CA PRO A 44 -5.54 12.06 15.88
C PRO A 44 -6.76 11.69 16.73
N ARG A 45 -7.22 12.58 17.62
CA ARG A 45 -8.43 12.38 18.43
C ARG A 45 -9.69 12.27 17.58
N GLU A 46 -9.86 13.13 16.58
CA GLU A 46 -11.02 13.11 15.68
C GLU A 46 -11.05 11.79 14.88
N LEU A 47 -9.90 11.30 14.43
CA LEU A 47 -9.80 9.99 13.76
C LEU A 47 -10.25 8.85 14.67
N ILE A 48 -9.86 8.90 15.95
CA ILE A 48 -10.26 7.92 16.95
C ILE A 48 -11.78 7.94 17.19
N GLU A 49 -12.35 9.14 17.34
CA GLU A 49 -13.79 9.37 17.55
C GLU A 49 -14.63 8.89 16.36
N MET A 50 -14.14 9.06 15.13
CA MET A 50 -14.76 8.51 13.92
C MET A 50 -14.63 6.97 13.80
N GLY A 51 -13.91 6.31 14.71
CA GLY A 51 -13.72 4.87 14.68
C GLY A 51 -12.61 4.39 13.73
N THR A 52 -11.71 5.27 13.29
CA THR A 52 -10.58 4.90 12.42
C THR A 52 -9.68 3.88 13.12
N GLN A 53 -9.61 2.65 12.61
CA GLN A 53 -8.81 1.58 13.22
C GLN A 53 -7.36 1.57 12.72
N ILE A 54 -7.09 2.07 11.52
CA ILE A 54 -5.76 2.08 10.90
C ILE A 54 -5.63 3.28 9.96
N ILE A 55 -4.41 3.80 9.82
CA ILE A 55 -4.07 4.84 8.84
C ILE A 55 -2.93 4.39 7.93
N LEU A 56 -2.79 5.05 6.78
CA LEU A 56 -1.64 4.87 5.89
C LEU A 56 -0.62 5.99 6.07
N GLY A 57 0.63 5.66 6.34
CA GLY A 57 1.77 6.57 6.34
C GLY A 57 2.57 6.49 5.03
N ASN A 58 2.99 7.64 4.51
CA ASN A 58 3.78 7.68 3.28
C ASN A 58 5.29 7.64 3.54
N THR A 59 5.95 6.53 3.22
CA THR A 59 7.38 6.30 3.49
C THR A 59 8.27 7.31 2.76
N TYR A 60 7.95 7.59 1.49
CA TYR A 60 8.71 8.53 0.66
C TYR A 60 8.77 9.92 1.32
N HIS A 61 7.62 10.49 1.67
CA HIS A 61 7.58 11.83 2.25
C HIS A 61 8.21 11.88 3.64
N LEU A 62 7.95 10.86 4.49
CA LEU A 62 8.50 10.79 5.85
C LEU A 62 10.03 10.70 5.87
N SER A 63 10.61 9.91 4.96
CA SER A 63 12.07 9.72 4.86
C SER A 63 12.83 10.98 4.43
N ILE A 64 12.17 11.87 3.68
CA ILE A 64 12.75 13.14 3.24
C ILE A 64 12.48 14.25 4.27
N ARG A 65 11.21 14.41 4.69
CA ARG A 65 10.80 15.46 5.63
C ARG A 65 9.66 14.95 6.54
N PRO A 66 9.89 14.82 7.85
CA PRO A 66 10.99 15.41 8.64
C PRO A 66 12.32 14.65 8.54
N GLY A 67 12.33 13.45 7.96
CA GLY A 67 13.50 12.59 7.86
C GLY A 67 13.65 11.66 9.07
N MET A 68 14.34 10.54 8.84
CA MET A 68 14.40 9.43 9.79
C MET A 68 15.08 9.78 11.11
N LYS A 69 16.08 10.67 11.11
CA LYS A 69 16.75 11.11 12.34
C LYS A 69 15.78 11.73 13.35
N ILE A 70 14.85 12.55 12.88
CA ILE A 70 13.86 13.23 13.74
C ILE A 70 12.82 12.23 14.24
N ILE A 71 12.33 11.36 13.35
CA ILE A 71 11.34 10.34 13.72
C ILE A 71 11.92 9.35 14.74
N ASN A 72 13.16 8.91 14.53
CA ASN A 72 13.86 8.01 15.45
C ASN A 72 14.11 8.68 16.81
N ALA A 73 14.49 9.97 16.82
CA ALA A 73 14.65 10.73 18.07
C ALA A 73 13.32 10.87 18.85
N ALA A 74 12.18 10.92 18.16
CA ALA A 74 10.86 10.90 18.78
C ALA A 74 10.42 9.49 19.23
N GLY A 75 11.18 8.45 18.89
CA GLY A 75 10.91 7.06 19.25
C GLY A 75 9.94 6.34 18.31
N GLY A 76 9.95 6.69 17.02
CA GLY A 76 9.16 6.04 15.97
C GLY A 76 7.95 6.87 15.53
N LEU A 77 7.31 6.45 14.43
CA LEU A 77 6.24 7.21 13.78
C LEU A 77 5.01 7.38 14.69
N HIS A 78 4.60 6.32 15.39
CA HIS A 78 3.48 6.35 16.34
C HIS A 78 3.63 7.46 17.39
N LYS A 79 4.80 7.55 18.03
CA LYS A 79 5.10 8.58 19.03
C LYS A 79 5.21 9.97 18.40
N PHE A 80 5.87 10.06 17.25
CA PHE A 80 6.05 11.32 16.53
C PHE A 80 4.71 11.98 16.17
N MET A 81 3.72 11.20 15.73
CA MET A 81 2.40 11.73 15.33
C MET A 81 1.30 11.56 16.39
N ASN A 82 1.64 11.06 17.58
CA ASN A 82 0.69 10.74 18.64
C ASN A 82 -0.49 9.84 18.17
N TRP A 83 -0.17 8.79 17.40
CA TRP A 83 -1.14 7.80 16.93
C TRP A 83 -0.85 6.43 17.55
N GLN A 84 -1.76 5.96 18.40
CA GLN A 84 -1.58 4.74 19.20
C GLN A 84 -2.23 3.50 18.59
N ARG A 85 -2.80 3.62 17.40
CA ARG A 85 -3.47 2.55 16.65
C ARG A 85 -2.59 2.09 15.48
N PRO A 86 -2.95 1.02 14.76
CA PRO A 86 -2.15 0.51 13.66
C PRO A 86 -1.80 1.52 12.56
N ILE A 87 -0.60 1.36 11.98
CA ILE A 87 -0.14 2.11 10.80
C ILE A 87 0.28 1.12 9.70
N LEU A 88 -0.20 1.33 8.48
CA LEU A 88 0.38 0.76 7.27
C LEU A 88 1.30 1.79 6.62
N THR A 89 2.53 1.43 6.27
CA THR A 89 3.42 2.29 5.48
C THR A 89 3.50 1.81 4.04
N ASP A 90 3.33 2.71 3.07
CA ASP A 90 3.57 2.37 1.67
C ASP A 90 5.07 2.20 1.37
N SER A 91 5.41 1.64 0.20
CA SER A 91 6.80 1.39 -0.18
C SER A 91 7.49 2.61 -0.79
N GLY A 92 6.74 3.66 -1.13
CA GLY A 92 7.21 4.79 -1.93
C GLY A 92 7.30 4.52 -3.45
N GLY A 93 7.03 3.28 -3.92
CA GLY A 93 7.13 2.90 -5.33
C GLY A 93 6.23 3.73 -6.25
N TYR A 94 5.02 4.08 -5.79
CA TYR A 94 4.10 4.94 -6.54
C TYR A 94 4.58 6.40 -6.63
N GLN A 95 5.23 6.93 -5.61
CA GLN A 95 5.79 8.29 -5.63
C GLN A 95 7.00 8.34 -6.56
N VAL A 96 7.78 7.26 -6.60
CA VAL A 96 8.79 7.08 -7.63
C VAL A 96 8.15 7.03 -9.03
N PHE A 97 6.95 6.45 -9.19
CA PHE A 97 6.15 6.51 -10.44
C PHE A 97 5.68 7.92 -10.80
N SER A 98 5.09 8.67 -9.87
CA SER A 98 4.62 10.03 -10.16
C SER A 98 5.76 11.01 -10.51
N LEU A 99 7.00 10.67 -10.14
CA LEU A 99 8.22 11.41 -10.47
C LEU A 99 8.96 10.84 -11.71
N ALA A 100 8.27 10.13 -12.62
CA ALA A 100 8.85 9.44 -13.77
C ALA A 100 9.86 10.24 -14.61
N LYS A 101 9.67 11.56 -14.77
CA LYS A 101 10.58 12.41 -15.57
C LYS A 101 11.98 12.58 -14.96
N ILE A 102 12.13 12.32 -13.65
CA ILE A 102 13.37 12.59 -12.90
C ILE A 102 13.95 11.33 -12.23
N ARG A 103 13.50 10.14 -12.66
CA ARG A 103 13.96 8.85 -12.10
C ARG A 103 14.82 8.04 -13.07
N LYS A 104 15.71 7.21 -12.52
CA LYS A 104 16.47 6.19 -13.24
C LYS A 104 16.31 4.86 -12.53
N ILE A 105 15.67 3.90 -13.18
CA ILE A 105 15.54 2.54 -12.66
C ILE A 105 16.90 1.84 -12.76
N LYS A 106 17.30 1.20 -11.67
CA LYS A 106 18.52 0.40 -11.52
C LYS A 106 18.13 -1.04 -11.17
N THR A 107 19.12 -1.94 -11.18
CA THR A 107 18.90 -3.35 -10.83
C THR A 107 18.30 -3.53 -9.44
N HIS A 108 18.80 -2.78 -8.44
CA HIS A 108 18.41 -2.91 -7.03
C HIS A 108 17.52 -1.79 -6.51
N GLY A 109 16.93 -0.96 -7.37
CA GLY A 109 16.10 0.14 -6.93
C GLY A 109 15.99 1.25 -7.95
N VAL A 110 15.68 2.46 -7.47
CA VAL A 110 15.47 3.63 -8.30
C VAL A 110 16.21 4.82 -7.71
N GLU A 111 16.99 5.49 -8.56
CA GLU A 111 17.59 6.79 -8.28
C GLU A 111 16.64 7.89 -8.74
N PHE A 112 16.44 8.93 -7.95
CA PHE A 112 15.63 10.08 -8.33
C PHE A 112 16.10 11.34 -7.60
N ARG A 113 15.66 12.50 -8.07
CA ARG A 113 15.91 13.77 -7.37
C ARG A 113 14.76 14.12 -6.44
N SER A 114 15.09 14.56 -5.23
CA SER A 114 14.15 15.14 -4.28
C SER A 114 13.44 16.34 -4.89
N HIS A 115 12.12 16.40 -4.74
CA HIS A 115 11.31 17.54 -5.16
C HIS A 115 11.45 18.77 -4.23
N LEU A 116 12.09 18.61 -3.06
CA LEU A 116 12.27 19.68 -2.08
C LEU A 116 13.55 20.48 -2.33
N ASP A 117 14.65 19.80 -2.61
CA ASP A 117 16.00 20.41 -2.66
C ASP A 117 16.85 19.90 -3.85
N GLY A 118 16.33 19.00 -4.67
CA GLY A 118 17.03 18.47 -5.83
C GLY A 118 18.16 17.47 -5.52
N SER A 119 18.33 17.09 -4.25
CA SER A 119 19.30 16.07 -3.82
C SER A 119 19.04 14.73 -4.49
N LEU A 120 20.10 13.98 -4.79
CA LEU A 120 19.98 12.64 -5.36
C LEU A 120 19.66 11.64 -4.25
N LEU A 121 18.58 10.90 -4.43
CA LEU A 121 18.08 9.90 -3.50
C LEU A 121 18.01 8.54 -4.19
N PHE A 122 18.10 7.47 -3.40
CA PHE A 122 17.97 6.09 -3.85
C PHE A 122 16.95 5.36 -2.97
N LEU A 123 16.02 4.65 -3.60
CA LEU A 123 15.11 3.74 -2.92
C LEU A 123 15.15 2.38 -3.61
N GLY A 124 15.44 1.34 -2.84
CA GLY A 124 15.38 -0.04 -3.26
C GLY A 124 14.74 -0.92 -2.18
N PRO A 125 14.68 -2.24 -2.40
CA PRO A 125 14.14 -3.20 -1.45
C PRO A 125 14.74 -3.05 -0.04
N ARG A 126 16.06 -2.88 0.05
CA ARG A 126 16.77 -2.81 1.34
C ARG A 126 16.45 -1.52 2.08
N GLU A 127 16.53 -0.39 1.37
CA GLU A 127 16.31 0.94 1.91
C GLU A 127 14.87 1.09 2.40
N VAL A 128 13.90 0.65 1.60
CA VAL A 128 12.47 0.74 1.93
C VAL A 128 12.11 -0.13 3.12
N MET A 129 12.62 -1.36 3.20
CA MET A 129 12.39 -2.21 4.37
C MET A 129 13.05 -1.64 5.63
N GLN A 130 14.27 -1.09 5.52
CA GLN A 130 14.94 -0.44 6.65
C GLN A 130 14.18 0.80 7.14
N ILE A 131 13.74 1.67 6.23
CA ILE A 131 12.96 2.86 6.59
C ILE A 131 11.67 2.46 7.30
N GLN A 132 10.90 1.50 6.76
CA GLN A 132 9.63 1.08 7.36
C GLN A 132 9.83 0.38 8.72
N LYS A 133 10.94 -0.35 8.90
CA LYS A 133 11.34 -0.90 10.19
C LYS A 133 11.62 0.20 11.21
N GLU A 134 12.37 1.24 10.83
CA GLU A 134 12.68 2.39 11.69
C GLU A 134 11.46 3.26 12.01
N LEU A 135 10.55 3.43 11.03
CA LEU A 135 9.25 4.07 11.27
C LEU A 135 8.43 3.29 12.32
N GLY A 136 8.62 1.98 12.39
CA GLY A 136 7.94 1.11 13.34
C GLY A 136 6.46 0.92 13.02
N SER A 137 6.10 0.87 11.73
CA SER A 137 4.73 0.60 11.30
C SER A 137 4.31 -0.84 11.59
N ASP A 138 3.01 -1.08 11.75
CA ASP A 138 2.45 -2.41 11.97
C ASP A 138 2.43 -3.26 10.69
N ILE A 139 2.23 -2.61 9.54
CA ILE A 139 2.19 -3.25 8.23
C ILE A 139 3.13 -2.50 7.30
N ALA A 140 4.13 -3.19 6.76
CA ALA A 140 5.04 -2.67 5.75
C ALA A 140 4.72 -3.24 4.37
N MET A 141 4.85 -2.42 3.34
CA MET A 141 4.68 -2.84 1.95
C MET A 141 6.05 -3.15 1.32
N VAL A 142 6.15 -4.25 0.55
CA VAL A 142 7.37 -4.53 -0.23
C VAL A 142 7.59 -3.45 -1.30
N PHE A 143 8.84 -3.23 -1.69
CA PHE A 143 9.16 -2.37 -2.81
C PHE A 143 8.80 -3.05 -4.14
N ASP A 144 8.11 -2.31 -5.00
CA ASP A 144 7.58 -2.77 -6.27
C ASP A 144 7.84 -1.74 -7.37
N GLU A 145 7.58 -2.15 -8.60
CA GLU A 145 7.55 -1.24 -9.72
C GLU A 145 6.13 -1.14 -10.28
N CYS A 146 5.60 0.07 -10.23
CA CYS A 146 4.32 0.41 -10.84
C CYS A 146 4.55 1.02 -12.23
N PRO A 147 4.30 0.28 -13.33
CA PRO A 147 4.35 0.85 -14.67
C PRO A 147 3.10 1.70 -14.97
N PRO A 148 3.19 2.68 -15.88
CA PRO A 148 2.00 3.40 -16.36
C PRO A 148 1.01 2.46 -17.06
N HIS A 149 -0.29 2.82 -17.05
CA HIS A 149 -1.30 2.06 -17.80
C HIS A 149 -1.00 1.99 -19.31
N THR A 150 -0.34 3.00 -19.87
CA THR A 150 0.04 3.06 -21.29
C THR A 150 1.28 2.24 -21.65
N SER A 151 1.84 1.47 -20.71
CA SER A 151 3.01 0.64 -20.97
C SER A 151 2.73 -0.45 -21.98
N THR A 152 3.74 -0.76 -22.78
CA THR A 152 3.73 -1.89 -23.71
C THR A 152 3.66 -3.23 -22.94
N PRO A 153 3.20 -4.31 -23.58
CA PRO A 153 3.21 -5.64 -22.98
C PRO A 153 4.60 -6.06 -22.47
N GLU A 154 5.66 -5.72 -23.20
CA GLU A 154 7.05 -6.02 -22.86
C GLU A 154 7.49 -5.26 -21.61
N GLU A 155 7.23 -3.95 -21.53
CA GLU A 155 7.53 -3.14 -20.34
C GLU A 155 6.77 -3.64 -19.11
N LEU A 156 5.51 -4.03 -19.28
CA LEU A 156 4.69 -4.57 -18.21
C LEU A 156 5.23 -5.91 -17.71
N GLN A 157 5.68 -6.78 -18.61
CA GLN A 157 6.32 -8.04 -18.25
C GLN A 157 7.62 -7.81 -17.49
N GLU A 158 8.47 -6.88 -17.94
CA GLU A 158 9.70 -6.52 -17.24
C GLU A 158 9.43 -5.98 -15.83
N ALA A 159 8.43 -5.11 -15.67
CA ALA A 159 8.04 -4.54 -14.38
C ALA A 159 7.53 -5.62 -13.42
N VAL A 160 6.76 -6.59 -13.91
CA VAL A 160 6.32 -7.74 -13.11
C VAL A 160 7.51 -8.59 -12.67
N GLN A 161 8.44 -8.90 -13.57
CA GLN A 161 9.63 -9.65 -13.21
C GLN A 161 10.50 -8.90 -12.18
N ARG A 162 10.63 -7.58 -12.34
CA ARG A 162 11.37 -6.72 -11.40
C ARG A 162 10.71 -6.69 -10.04
N THR A 163 9.38 -6.53 -9.99
CA THR A 163 8.58 -6.59 -8.76
C THR A 163 8.76 -7.92 -8.03
N ILE A 164 8.73 -9.06 -8.74
CA ILE A 164 8.94 -10.38 -8.13
C ILE A 164 10.36 -10.50 -7.55
N ARG A 165 11.39 -10.02 -8.26
CA ARG A 165 12.78 -10.03 -7.75
C ARG A 165 12.92 -9.16 -6.51
N TRP A 166 12.42 -7.92 -6.55
CA TRP A 166 12.48 -7.00 -5.44
C TRP A 166 11.68 -7.47 -4.22
N ALA A 167 10.55 -8.14 -4.42
CA ALA A 167 9.80 -8.77 -3.34
C ALA A 167 10.61 -9.89 -2.64
N ARG A 168 11.40 -10.68 -3.39
CA ARG A 168 12.33 -11.66 -2.79
C ARG A 168 13.40 -10.96 -1.95
N GLU A 169 14.01 -9.90 -2.47
CA GLU A 169 15.00 -9.11 -1.72
C GLU A 169 14.40 -8.51 -0.44
N CYS A 170 13.16 -7.99 -0.51
CA CYS A 170 12.43 -7.49 0.67
C CYS A 170 12.18 -8.58 1.71
N ARG A 171 11.90 -9.82 1.27
CA ARG A 171 11.61 -10.95 2.16
C ARG A 171 12.80 -11.34 3.03
N GLU A 172 14.00 -11.13 2.53
CA GLU A 172 15.28 -11.39 3.20
C GLU A 172 15.68 -10.28 4.18
N GLN A 173 15.02 -9.11 4.14
CA GLN A 173 15.36 -8.00 5.02
C GLN A 173 14.77 -8.18 6.43
N PRO A 174 15.46 -7.68 7.48
CA PRO A 174 14.92 -7.68 8.82
C PRO A 174 13.69 -6.76 8.92
N ARG A 175 12.73 -7.15 9.76
CA ARG A 175 11.51 -6.39 10.04
C ARG A 175 11.58 -5.80 11.44
N ALA A 176 10.66 -4.89 11.77
CA ALA A 176 10.40 -4.58 13.18
C ALA A 176 9.70 -5.77 13.85
N ASP A 177 9.78 -5.85 15.18
CA ASP A 177 9.19 -6.96 15.93
C ASP A 177 7.69 -7.06 15.65
N ASN A 178 7.24 -8.25 15.24
CA ASN A 178 5.85 -8.56 14.89
C ASN A 178 5.24 -7.69 13.76
N GLN A 179 6.05 -6.94 13.00
CA GLN A 179 5.61 -6.19 11.83
C GLN A 179 5.20 -7.14 10.69
N LEU A 180 3.99 -6.94 10.17
CA LEU A 180 3.49 -7.67 9.01
C LEU A 180 4.09 -7.09 7.74
N VAL A 181 4.32 -7.92 6.72
CA VAL A 181 4.80 -7.46 5.41
C VAL A 181 3.89 -7.97 4.31
N PHE A 182 3.40 -7.05 3.48
CA PHE A 182 2.50 -7.37 2.38
C PHE A 182 3.23 -7.31 1.04
N GLY A 183 2.99 -8.32 0.20
CA GLY A 183 3.42 -8.33 -1.19
C GLY A 183 2.52 -7.44 -2.06
N ILE A 184 3.03 -6.91 -3.18
CA ILE A 184 2.24 -6.10 -4.12
C ILE A 184 2.17 -6.80 -5.47
N VAL A 185 0.98 -7.28 -5.83
CA VAL A 185 0.73 -7.88 -7.14
C VAL A 185 0.64 -6.79 -8.20
N GLN A 186 1.49 -6.92 -9.22
CA GLN A 186 1.50 -6.09 -10.42
C GLN A 186 0.99 -6.89 -11.64
N GLY A 187 0.89 -6.25 -12.80
CA GLY A 187 0.47 -6.91 -14.05
C GLY A 187 -0.59 -6.15 -14.86
N GLY A 188 -0.93 -4.91 -14.47
CA GLY A 188 -1.86 -4.06 -15.21
C GLY A 188 -3.19 -4.75 -15.46
N CYS A 189 -3.69 -4.64 -16.69
CA CYS A 189 -4.93 -5.29 -17.14
C CYS A 189 -4.70 -6.68 -17.79
N ASN A 190 -3.46 -7.21 -17.76
CA ASN A 190 -3.11 -8.48 -18.39
C ASN A 190 -3.37 -9.66 -17.42
N PRO A 191 -4.28 -10.60 -17.74
CA PRO A 191 -4.63 -11.72 -16.85
C PRO A 191 -3.46 -12.65 -16.52
N GLU A 192 -2.64 -12.98 -17.51
CA GLU A 192 -1.52 -13.93 -17.36
C GLU A 192 -0.43 -13.34 -16.47
N LEU A 193 -0.14 -12.05 -16.62
CA LEU A 193 0.84 -11.36 -15.78
C LEU A 193 0.34 -11.19 -14.34
N ARG A 194 -0.95 -10.93 -14.13
CA ARG A 194 -1.56 -10.92 -12.78
C ARG A 194 -1.44 -12.27 -12.10
N GLU A 195 -1.79 -13.34 -12.81
CA GLU A 195 -1.65 -14.71 -12.30
C GLU A 195 -0.20 -15.05 -11.96
N LEU A 196 0.74 -14.77 -12.88
CA LEU A 196 2.16 -15.00 -12.70
C LEU A 196 2.69 -14.29 -11.46
N CYS A 197 2.40 -12.99 -11.33
CA CYS A 197 2.86 -12.17 -10.21
C CYS A 197 2.25 -12.66 -8.89
N ALA A 198 0.93 -12.89 -8.85
CA ALA A 198 0.24 -13.36 -7.66
C ALA A 198 0.80 -14.70 -7.16
N LYS A 199 0.91 -15.71 -8.04
CA LYS A 199 1.47 -17.02 -7.66
C LYS A 199 2.90 -16.92 -7.17
N ALA A 200 3.74 -16.11 -7.82
CA ALA A 200 5.13 -15.90 -7.42
C ALA A 200 5.24 -15.26 -6.03
N LEU A 201 4.41 -14.25 -5.72
CA LEU A 201 4.40 -13.60 -4.41
C LEU A 201 3.82 -14.50 -3.33
N VAL A 202 2.78 -15.29 -3.63
CA VAL A 202 2.18 -16.25 -2.71
C VAL A 202 3.18 -17.33 -2.30
N ALA A 203 4.01 -17.78 -3.22
CA ALA A 203 5.10 -18.71 -2.93
C ALA A 203 6.14 -18.15 -1.94
N LEU A 204 6.26 -16.82 -1.81
CA LEU A 204 7.13 -16.15 -0.82
C LEU A 204 6.49 -16.01 0.57
N ASN A 205 5.21 -16.36 0.69
CA ASN A 205 4.44 -16.42 1.94
C ASN A 205 4.49 -15.10 2.74
N PHE A 206 3.94 -14.05 2.15
CA PHE A 206 3.71 -12.76 2.83
C PHE A 206 2.52 -12.81 3.79
N ASP A 207 2.42 -11.78 4.63
CA ASP A 207 1.40 -11.67 5.67
C ASP A 207 0.05 -11.15 5.15
N GLY A 208 0.07 -10.57 3.94
CA GLY A 208 -1.06 -10.10 3.17
C GLY A 208 -0.63 -9.76 1.75
N TYR A 209 -1.61 -9.47 0.89
CA TYR A 209 -1.35 -9.22 -0.54
C TYR A 209 -2.12 -8.01 -1.02
N ALA A 210 -1.39 -7.03 -1.51
CA ALA A 210 -1.94 -5.87 -2.16
C ALA A 210 -2.06 -6.08 -3.66
N ILE A 211 -3.01 -5.37 -4.27
CA ILE A 211 -3.26 -5.31 -5.70
C ILE A 211 -2.83 -3.90 -6.13
N GLY A 212 -1.62 -3.82 -6.68
CA GLY A 212 -1.03 -2.58 -7.18
C GLY A 212 -1.19 -2.44 -8.70
N GLY A 213 -0.69 -1.32 -9.24
CA GLY A 213 -0.78 -1.04 -10.68
C GLY A 213 -2.22 -0.90 -11.17
N VAL A 214 -3.09 -0.42 -10.28
CA VAL A 214 -4.48 -0.04 -10.54
C VAL A 214 -4.66 1.41 -10.08
N SER A 215 -5.64 2.13 -10.62
CA SER A 215 -5.82 3.58 -10.45
C SER A 215 -4.67 4.44 -10.98
N VAL A 216 -4.00 4.00 -12.05
CA VAL A 216 -2.84 4.69 -12.64
C VAL A 216 -3.14 5.38 -13.97
N GLY A 217 -4.42 5.47 -14.33
CA GLY A 217 -4.94 6.19 -15.49
C GLY A 217 -5.84 5.36 -16.41
N GLU A 218 -6.04 4.08 -16.10
CA GLU A 218 -6.94 3.19 -16.82
C GLU A 218 -8.43 3.53 -16.59
N PRO A 219 -9.32 3.15 -17.51
CA PRO A 219 -10.76 3.22 -17.30
C PRO A 219 -11.23 2.38 -16.12
N GLU A 220 -12.24 2.86 -15.39
CA GLU A 220 -12.78 2.17 -14.20
C GLU A 220 -13.19 0.70 -14.43
N PRO A 221 -13.84 0.32 -15.55
CA PRO A 221 -14.14 -1.09 -15.82
C PRO A 221 -12.89 -1.97 -15.93
N GLU A 222 -11.81 -1.45 -16.50
CA GLU A 222 -10.54 -2.19 -16.64
C GLU A 222 -9.83 -2.35 -15.30
N MET A 223 -9.80 -1.29 -14.48
CA MET A 223 -9.32 -1.31 -13.11
C MET A 223 -10.06 -2.37 -12.27
N MET A 224 -11.40 -2.38 -12.32
CA MET A 224 -12.22 -3.37 -11.63
C MET A 224 -11.92 -4.79 -12.12
N LYS A 225 -11.69 -4.95 -13.43
CA LYS A 225 -11.35 -6.24 -14.02
C LYS A 225 -9.98 -6.72 -13.56
N ALA A 226 -8.98 -5.85 -13.52
CA ALA A 226 -7.63 -6.17 -13.05
C ALA A 226 -7.63 -6.66 -11.59
N VAL A 227 -8.44 -6.02 -10.72
CA VAL A 227 -8.64 -6.50 -9.34
C VAL A 227 -9.30 -7.88 -9.35
N GLU A 228 -10.42 -8.05 -10.06
CA GLU A 228 -11.15 -9.32 -10.13
C GLU A 228 -10.27 -10.49 -10.60
N LEU A 229 -9.42 -10.26 -11.60
CA LEU A 229 -8.49 -11.23 -12.16
C LEU A 229 -7.43 -11.69 -11.16
N THR A 230 -7.07 -10.84 -10.18
CA THR A 230 -6.04 -11.14 -9.20
C THR A 230 -6.55 -12.03 -8.06
N ILE A 231 -7.80 -11.81 -7.63
CA ILE A 231 -8.39 -12.41 -6.43
C ILE A 231 -8.29 -13.95 -6.36
N PRO A 232 -8.57 -14.73 -7.44
CA PRO A 232 -8.51 -16.19 -7.39
C PRO A 232 -7.15 -16.77 -7.01
N PHE A 233 -6.08 -15.99 -7.17
CA PHE A 233 -4.71 -16.42 -6.90
C PHE A 233 -4.20 -15.99 -5.53
N LEU A 234 -5.03 -15.29 -4.73
CA LEU A 234 -4.67 -14.81 -3.41
C LEU A 234 -5.28 -15.68 -2.30
N PRO A 235 -4.48 -16.12 -1.31
CA PRO A 235 -4.96 -16.97 -0.22
C PRO A 235 -6.13 -16.35 0.53
N GLU A 236 -7.17 -17.15 0.81
CA GLU A 236 -8.32 -16.67 1.58
C GLU A 236 -7.96 -16.38 3.04
N SER A 237 -6.96 -17.07 3.60
CA SER A 237 -6.48 -16.88 4.98
C SER A 237 -5.62 -15.63 5.17
N LYS A 238 -5.52 -14.76 4.16
CA LYS A 238 -4.70 -13.55 4.16
C LYS A 238 -5.53 -12.34 3.71
N PRO A 239 -5.25 -11.14 4.25
CA PRO A 239 -5.96 -9.93 3.87
C PRO A 239 -5.56 -9.51 2.45
N ARG A 240 -6.53 -8.93 1.73
CA ARG A 240 -6.40 -8.44 0.36
C ARG A 240 -6.59 -6.92 0.32
N TYR A 241 -5.60 -6.21 -0.18
CA TYR A 241 -5.56 -4.74 -0.14
C TYR A 241 -5.57 -4.13 -1.54
N ALA A 242 -6.60 -3.36 -1.90
CA ALA A 242 -6.59 -2.58 -3.14
C ALA A 242 -5.97 -1.20 -2.91
N MET A 243 -4.83 -0.93 -3.56
CA MET A 243 -4.05 0.30 -3.32
C MET A 243 -4.60 1.48 -4.12
N GLY A 244 -4.80 2.62 -3.47
CA GLY A 244 -5.18 3.89 -4.08
C GLY A 244 -6.64 4.01 -4.50
N LEU A 245 -7.49 3.03 -4.16
CA LEU A 245 -8.91 2.99 -4.51
C LEU A 245 -9.80 3.33 -3.32
N GLY A 246 -10.84 4.14 -3.54
CA GLY A 246 -11.65 4.56 -2.40
C GLY A 246 -12.81 5.51 -2.64
N THR A 247 -13.37 5.61 -3.85
CA THR A 247 -14.72 6.21 -3.94
C THR A 247 -15.72 5.29 -3.25
N PRO A 248 -16.83 5.80 -2.67
CA PRO A 248 -17.82 4.95 -2.00
C PRO A 248 -18.34 3.80 -2.88
N ALA A 249 -18.65 4.09 -4.15
CA ALA A 249 -19.10 3.06 -5.10
C ALA A 249 -18.02 2.01 -5.37
N GLN A 250 -16.75 2.43 -5.52
CA GLN A 250 -15.64 1.50 -5.73
C GLN A 250 -15.45 0.56 -4.55
N ILE A 251 -15.53 1.08 -3.32
CA ILE A 251 -15.36 0.27 -2.11
C ILE A 251 -16.42 -0.84 -2.09
N VAL A 252 -17.69 -0.52 -2.34
CA VAL A 252 -18.78 -1.52 -2.34
C VAL A 252 -18.53 -2.61 -3.40
N GLU A 253 -18.20 -2.21 -4.63
CA GLU A 253 -17.94 -3.15 -5.74
C GLU A 253 -16.72 -4.04 -5.47
N LEU A 254 -15.65 -3.49 -4.91
CA LEU A 254 -14.41 -4.22 -4.63
C LEU A 254 -14.55 -5.14 -3.42
N VAL A 255 -15.33 -4.74 -2.41
CA VAL A 255 -15.72 -5.64 -1.31
C VAL A 255 -16.48 -6.83 -1.86
N ALA A 256 -17.47 -6.61 -2.74
CA ALA A 256 -18.20 -7.71 -3.40
C ALA A 256 -17.29 -8.63 -4.22
N ARG A 257 -16.13 -8.15 -4.68
CA ARG A 257 -15.09 -8.92 -5.37
C ARG A 257 -14.06 -9.57 -4.43
N GLY A 258 -14.14 -9.30 -3.13
CA GLY A 258 -13.35 -9.96 -2.09
C GLY A 258 -12.09 -9.22 -1.66
N VAL A 259 -12.08 -7.88 -1.79
CA VAL A 259 -11.06 -6.99 -1.23
C VAL A 259 -11.41 -6.65 0.24
N ASP A 260 -10.41 -6.65 1.11
CA ASP A 260 -10.54 -6.45 2.56
C ASP A 260 -10.06 -5.06 3.04
N MET A 261 -9.17 -4.39 2.30
CA MET A 261 -8.56 -3.13 2.72
C MET A 261 -8.47 -2.13 1.57
N PHE A 262 -8.59 -0.84 1.89
CA PHE A 262 -8.60 0.28 0.95
C PHE A 262 -7.86 1.49 1.52
N ASP A 263 -7.30 2.32 0.66
CA ASP A 263 -6.80 3.64 1.01
C ASP A 263 -7.10 4.64 -0.11
N CYS A 264 -7.41 5.88 0.25
CA CYS A 264 -7.48 6.94 -0.74
C CYS A 264 -7.34 8.31 -0.09
N VAL A 265 -6.64 9.23 -0.78
CA VAL A 265 -6.60 10.64 -0.36
C VAL A 265 -7.92 11.38 -0.61
N LEU A 266 -8.83 10.79 -1.40
CA LEU A 266 -10.03 11.44 -1.92
C LEU A 266 -10.87 12.11 -0.82
N PRO A 267 -11.26 11.45 0.29
CA PRO A 267 -12.14 12.07 1.29
C PRO A 267 -11.56 13.36 1.87
N THR A 268 -10.30 13.34 2.29
CA THR A 268 -9.65 14.55 2.85
C THR A 268 -9.40 15.60 1.78
N ARG A 269 -9.10 15.20 0.53
CA ARG A 269 -8.80 16.12 -0.57
C ARG A 269 -10.04 16.87 -1.03
N VAL A 270 -11.16 16.19 -1.22
CA VAL A 270 -12.40 16.81 -1.71
C VAL A 270 -13.06 17.66 -0.63
N ALA A 271 -12.94 17.28 0.65
CA ALA A 271 -13.39 18.10 1.78
C ALA A 271 -12.69 19.47 1.80
N ARG A 272 -11.35 19.50 1.63
CA ARG A 272 -10.59 20.76 1.52
C ARG A 272 -10.95 21.60 0.28
N ASN A 273 -11.56 20.97 -0.72
CA ASN A 273 -12.06 21.63 -1.93
C ASN A 273 -13.58 21.89 -1.87
N GLY A 274 -14.22 21.79 -0.70
CA GLY A 274 -15.62 22.15 -0.50
C GLY A 274 -16.65 21.11 -0.95
N THR A 275 -16.26 19.84 -1.08
CA THR A 275 -17.17 18.74 -1.41
C THR A 275 -17.36 17.80 -0.22
N ALA A 276 -18.60 17.40 0.05
CA ALA A 276 -18.96 16.42 1.08
C ALA A 276 -19.58 15.16 0.44
N PHE A 277 -19.28 13.99 1.01
CA PHE A 277 -19.98 12.75 0.69
C PHE A 277 -21.21 12.61 1.60
N THR A 278 -22.33 12.18 1.02
CA THR A 278 -23.63 12.01 1.70
C THR A 278 -24.32 10.75 1.23
#